data_AF-A0A3N5MP29-F1
#
_entry.id   AF-A0A3N5MP29-F1
#
_cell.length_a   1.000
_cell.length_b   1.000
_cell.length_c   1.000
_cell.angle_alpha   90.00
_cell.angle_beta   90.00
_cell.angle_gamma   90.00
#
_symmetry.space_group_name_H-M   'P 1'
#
loop_
_entity.id
_entity.type
_entity.pdbx_description
1 polymer ?
#
loop_
_entity_poly.entity_id
_entity_poly.type
_entity_poly.pdbx_seq_one_letter_code
_entity_poly.pdbx_strand_id
1 'polypeptide(L)'
;SKIIRQYLINGYAINEKGILEAQGKFNELHEAVLFLQKQSQKELLKGLETEILNLLADYSKTLSLLEQYDKGKMQEQKGKKTAFVLQYNYCIKIIAELKKELIAKKEAGDLFGVERDGSFTGIIRGLDQTFDRKELYPTIEDKASHLLYLTIKDHPFTDGNKRSASFLFVFFLDRSGYLFKKSGERKINDNALTALALLIAESDPKDKEVMIKIVKNLISE
;
A
#
# COMPACT_ATOMS: atom_id res chain seq x y z
N SER A 1 11.36 38.92 6.76
CA SER A 1 12.27 39.43 5.71
C SER A 1 13.67 38.79 5.80
N LYS A 2 13.77 37.44 5.76
CA LYS A 2 15.05 36.70 5.86
C LYS A 2 15.53 36.21 4.49
N ILE A 3 14.60 35.68 3.69
CA ILE A 3 14.84 35.16 2.32
C ILE A 3 15.24 36.28 1.34
N ILE A 4 14.56 37.43 1.37
CA ILE A 4 14.89 38.59 0.51
C ILE A 4 16.28 39.14 0.82
N ARG A 5 16.65 39.20 2.12
CA ARG A 5 17.98 39.62 2.56
C ARG A 5 19.06 38.63 2.12
N GLN A 6 18.77 37.32 2.15
CA GLN A 6 19.69 36.28 1.69
C GLN A 6 19.94 36.38 0.18
N TYR A 7 18.90 36.62 -0.61
CA TYR A 7 19.01 36.84 -2.06
C TYR A 7 19.81 38.09 -2.42
N LEU A 8 19.61 39.18 -1.67
CA LEU A 8 20.33 40.45 -1.91
C LEU A 8 21.82 40.39 -1.54
N ILE A 9 22.21 39.51 -0.61
CA ILE A 9 23.60 39.40 -0.14
C ILE A 9 24.36 38.29 -0.88
N ASN A 10 23.73 37.14 -1.12
CA ASN A 10 24.42 35.94 -1.63
C ASN A 10 24.07 35.61 -3.09
N GLY A 11 23.09 36.30 -3.71
CA GLY A 11 22.61 36.00 -5.06
C GLY A 11 21.74 34.74 -5.18
N TYR A 12 21.51 34.02 -4.08
CA TYR A 12 20.64 32.85 -3.99
C TYR A 12 20.07 32.71 -2.58
N ALA A 13 18.93 32.02 -2.43
CA ALA A 13 18.47 31.53 -1.14
C ALA A 13 18.33 30.01 -1.19
N ILE A 14 18.99 29.33 -0.26
CA ILE A 14 18.92 27.88 -0.12
C ILE A 14 17.63 27.52 0.62
N ASN A 15 16.79 26.68 0.00
CA ASN A 15 15.64 26.08 0.68
C ASN A 15 16.10 24.86 1.49
N GLU A 16 16.71 25.11 2.64
CA GLU A 16 17.25 24.06 3.52
C GLU A 16 16.21 23.00 3.89
N LYS A 17 14.94 23.39 4.04
CA LYS A 17 13.83 22.47 4.32
C LYS A 17 13.55 21.52 3.14
N GLY A 18 13.57 22.03 1.91
CA GLY A 18 13.41 21.22 0.70
C GLY A 18 14.56 20.23 0.49
N ILE A 19 15.79 20.65 0.78
CA ILE A 19 16.97 19.77 0.70
C ILE A 19 16.87 18.62 1.71
N LEU A 20 16.45 18.89 2.94
CA LEU A 20 16.26 17.87 3.98
C LEU A 20 15.12 16.90 3.63
N GLU A 21 14.02 17.39 3.06
CA GLU A 21 12.90 16.55 2.60
C GLU A 21 13.29 15.67 1.39
N ALA A 22 14.06 16.21 0.45
CA ALA A 22 14.57 15.47 -0.70
C ALA A 22 15.58 14.38 -0.27
N GLN A 23 16.47 14.69 0.68
CA GLN A 23 17.38 13.72 1.28
C GLN A 23 16.62 12.61 2.03
N GLY A 24 15.57 12.96 2.78
CA GLY A 24 14.71 11.99 3.44
C GLY A 24 14.06 11.03 2.45
N LYS A 25 13.44 11.55 1.38
CA LYS A 25 12.80 10.76 0.33
C LYS A 25 13.79 9.90 -0.48
N PHE A 26 15.01 10.40 -0.71
CA PHE A 26 16.07 9.64 -1.36
C PHE A 26 16.55 8.48 -0.47
N ASN A 27 16.70 8.70 0.83
CA ASN A 27 17.02 7.64 1.78
C ASN A 27 15.89 6.61 1.86
N GLU A 28 14.63 7.03 1.85
CA GLU A 28 13.47 6.12 1.79
C GLU A 28 13.49 5.26 0.52
N LEU A 29 13.85 5.83 -0.63
CA LEU A 29 14.03 5.08 -1.87
C LEU A 29 15.19 4.09 -1.75
N HIS A 30 16.32 4.53 -1.22
CA HIS A 30 17.49 3.68 -1.01
C HIS A 30 17.16 2.48 -0.11
N GLU A 31 16.44 2.70 0.98
CA GLU A 31 15.99 1.63 1.88
C GLU A 31 14.99 0.69 1.20
N ALA A 32 14.01 1.21 0.46
CA ALA A 32 13.05 0.39 -0.28
C ALA A 32 13.74 -0.45 -1.38
N VAL A 33 14.68 0.14 -2.12
CA VAL A 33 15.48 -0.55 -3.14
C VAL A 33 16.32 -1.65 -2.50
N LEU A 34 17.06 -1.34 -1.44
CA LEU A 34 17.91 -2.31 -0.75
C LEU A 34 17.09 -3.44 -0.12
N PHE A 35 15.94 -3.10 0.47
CA PHE A 35 15.00 -4.09 1.00
C PHE A 35 14.53 -5.02 -0.11
N LEU A 36 14.03 -4.49 -1.22
CA LEU A 36 13.49 -5.30 -2.32
C LEU A 36 14.57 -6.12 -3.03
N GLN A 37 15.79 -5.58 -3.20
CA GLN A 37 16.95 -6.34 -3.70
C GLN A 37 17.34 -7.49 -2.77
N LYS A 38 17.29 -7.27 -1.45
CA LYS A 38 17.56 -8.32 -0.47
C LYS A 38 16.47 -9.39 -0.48
N GLN A 39 15.20 -9.00 -0.64
CA GLN A 39 14.10 -9.96 -0.70
C GLN A 39 14.10 -10.75 -2.02
N SER A 40 14.39 -10.12 -3.17
CA SER A 40 14.37 -10.81 -4.48
C SER A 40 15.37 -11.96 -4.60
N GLN A 41 16.35 -12.05 -3.69
CA GLN A 41 17.30 -13.17 -3.61
C GLN A 41 16.76 -14.40 -2.87
N LYS A 42 15.57 -14.32 -2.25
CA LYS A 42 14.91 -15.46 -1.59
C LYS A 42 14.30 -16.41 -2.62
N GLU A 43 14.47 -17.72 -2.42
CA GLU A 43 13.96 -18.76 -3.32
C GLU A 43 12.45 -18.68 -3.59
N LEU A 44 11.66 -18.23 -2.62
CA LEU A 44 10.21 -18.07 -2.71
C LEU A 44 9.75 -16.94 -3.66
N LEU A 45 10.64 -16.01 -4.01
CA LEU A 45 10.36 -14.89 -4.91
C LEU A 45 10.99 -15.07 -6.31
N LYS A 46 11.58 -16.25 -6.55
CA LYS A 46 12.21 -16.61 -7.82
C LYS A 46 11.17 -16.67 -8.94
N GLY A 47 11.38 -15.93 -10.03
CA GLY A 47 10.45 -15.75 -11.14
C GLY A 47 9.56 -14.51 -11.06
N LEU A 48 9.62 -13.72 -9.98
CA LEU A 48 8.92 -12.44 -9.82
C LEU A 48 9.86 -11.23 -9.87
N GLU A 49 11.12 -11.42 -10.25
CA GLU A 49 12.17 -10.40 -10.18
C GLU A 49 11.82 -9.19 -11.05
N THR A 50 11.32 -9.43 -12.26
CA THR A 50 10.88 -8.37 -13.19
C THR A 50 9.72 -7.57 -12.61
N GLU A 51 8.78 -8.22 -11.94
CA GLU A 51 7.64 -7.55 -11.33
C GLU A 51 8.05 -6.71 -10.12
N ILE A 52 8.95 -7.25 -9.28
CA ILE A 52 9.54 -6.51 -8.16
C ILE A 52 10.32 -5.28 -8.68
N LEU A 53 11.07 -5.43 -9.77
CA LEU A 53 11.80 -4.33 -10.41
C LEU A 53 10.85 -3.31 -11.06
N ASN A 54 9.74 -3.74 -11.66
CA ASN A 54 8.72 -2.85 -12.22
C ASN A 54 8.01 -2.05 -11.11
N LEU A 55 7.66 -2.70 -9.99
CA LEU A 55 7.13 -2.01 -8.81
C LEU A 55 8.11 -0.94 -8.29
N LEU A 56 9.41 -1.24 -8.34
CA LEU A 56 10.49 -0.32 -8.01
C LEU A 56 10.60 0.85 -8.99
N ALA A 57 10.47 0.57 -10.29
CA ALA A 57 10.51 1.57 -11.34
C ALA A 57 9.30 2.52 -11.25
N ASP A 58 8.11 1.98 -11.00
CA ASP A 58 6.89 2.75 -10.78
C ASP A 58 7.04 3.63 -9.53
N TYR A 59 7.52 3.08 -8.42
CA TYR A 59 7.81 3.86 -7.20
C TYR A 59 8.84 4.99 -7.44
N SER A 60 9.91 4.69 -8.18
CA SER A 60 10.94 5.69 -8.55
C SER A 60 10.38 6.77 -9.49
N LYS A 61 9.42 6.43 -10.35
CA LYS A 61 8.74 7.36 -11.27
C LYS A 61 7.74 8.26 -10.54
N THR A 62 7.01 7.74 -9.54
CA THR A 62 6.20 8.56 -8.63
C THR A 62 7.08 9.55 -7.86
N LEU A 63 8.33 9.18 -7.57
CA LEU A 63 9.29 10.06 -6.90
C LEU A 63 9.96 11.09 -7.84
N SER A 64 10.14 10.79 -9.13
CA SER A 64 10.59 11.79 -10.11
C SER A 64 9.49 12.81 -10.44
N LEU A 65 8.21 12.45 -10.29
CA LEU A 65 7.10 13.42 -10.22
C LEU A 65 7.21 14.34 -8.98
N LEU A 66 7.85 13.88 -7.91
CA LEU A 66 8.23 14.66 -6.73
C LEU A 66 9.49 15.53 -6.97
N GLU A 67 10.37 15.16 -7.90
CA GLU A 67 11.42 16.06 -8.39
C GLU A 67 10.82 17.23 -9.21
N GLN A 68 9.66 17.02 -9.84
CA GLN A 68 8.85 18.09 -10.45
C GLN A 68 8.09 18.94 -9.41
N TYR A 69 7.88 18.42 -8.19
CA TYR A 69 7.35 19.17 -7.04
C TYR A 69 8.35 20.24 -6.55
N ASP A 70 9.65 19.94 -6.53
CA ASP A 70 10.70 20.94 -6.20
C ASP A 70 10.77 22.10 -7.20
N LYS A 71 10.27 21.92 -8.42
CA LYS A 71 10.11 22.99 -9.43
C LYS A 71 8.84 23.82 -9.24
N GLY A 72 8.14 23.66 -8.12
CA GLY A 72 7.05 24.54 -7.67
C GLY A 72 5.70 24.33 -8.36
N LYS A 73 5.37 23.11 -8.81
CA LYS A 73 4.16 22.87 -9.64
C LYS A 73 3.15 21.84 -9.15
N MET A 74 3.21 21.27 -7.93
CA MET A 74 2.13 20.38 -7.46
C MET A 74 1.69 20.61 -6.01
N GLN A 75 0.38 20.68 -5.83
CA GLN A 75 -0.33 20.64 -4.55
C GLN A 75 -0.21 19.23 -3.96
N GLU A 76 0.00 19.09 -2.65
CA GLU A 76 -0.15 17.82 -1.93
C GLU A 76 -1.42 17.11 -2.43
N GLN A 77 -1.29 15.91 -3.00
CA GLN A 77 -2.46 15.13 -3.39
C GLN A 77 -3.18 14.73 -2.09
N LYS A 78 -4.21 15.49 -1.73
CA LYS A 78 -5.14 15.13 -0.67
C LYS A 78 -5.78 13.80 -1.10
N GLY A 79 -5.36 12.69 -0.49
CA GLY A 79 -5.90 11.37 -0.77
C GLY A 79 -7.42 11.36 -0.70
N LYS A 80 -8.06 10.48 -1.47
CA LYS A 80 -9.52 10.51 -1.61
C LYS A 80 -10.17 9.97 -0.34
N LYS A 81 -11.22 10.65 0.13
CA LYS A 81 -12.11 10.12 1.16
C LYS A 81 -13.17 9.24 0.51
N THR A 82 -13.60 8.19 1.21
CA THR A 82 -14.68 7.31 0.77
C THR A 82 -15.84 7.35 1.76
N ALA A 83 -17.07 7.26 1.24
CA ALA A 83 -18.26 7.02 2.04
C ALA A 83 -18.51 5.51 2.27
N PHE A 84 -17.76 4.65 1.57
CA PHE A 84 -17.86 3.20 1.72
C PHE A 84 -17.13 2.74 2.97
N VAL A 85 -17.85 2.03 3.83
CA VAL A 85 -17.33 1.44 5.07
C VAL A 85 -17.30 -0.07 4.90
N LEU A 86 -16.13 -0.66 5.13
CA LEU A 86 -15.93 -2.10 4.97
C LEU A 86 -16.44 -2.82 6.23
N GLN A 87 -17.59 -3.48 6.14
CA GLN A 87 -18.20 -4.15 7.29
C GLN A 87 -17.74 -5.61 7.43
N TYR A 88 -17.40 -6.02 8.65
CA TYR A 88 -16.93 -7.38 8.96
C TYR A 88 -17.85 -8.48 8.41
N ASN A 89 -19.17 -8.38 8.67
CA ASN A 89 -20.15 -9.36 8.21
C ASN A 89 -20.15 -9.54 6.69
N TYR A 90 -19.85 -8.47 5.97
CA TYR A 90 -19.81 -8.48 4.52
C TYR A 90 -18.50 -9.10 4.01
N CYS A 91 -17.37 -8.81 4.67
CA CYS A 91 -16.09 -9.46 4.38
C CYS A 91 -16.14 -10.98 4.55
N ILE A 92 -16.69 -11.47 5.66
CA ILE A 92 -16.79 -12.92 5.92
C ILE A 92 -17.65 -13.62 4.85
N LYS A 93 -18.77 -13.01 4.44
CA LYS A 93 -19.60 -13.55 3.37
C LYS A 93 -18.82 -13.65 2.05
N ILE A 94 -18.09 -12.61 1.69
CA ILE A 94 -17.25 -12.61 0.50
C ILE A 94 -16.17 -13.69 0.56
N ILE A 95 -15.48 -13.81 1.69
CA ILE A 95 -14.45 -14.84 1.86
C ILE A 95 -15.05 -16.24 1.77
N ALA A 96 -16.27 -16.44 2.28
CA ALA A 96 -16.99 -17.71 2.15
C ALA A 96 -17.35 -18.03 0.68
N GLU A 97 -17.76 -17.05 -0.12
CA GLU A 97 -17.98 -17.26 -1.56
C GLU A 97 -16.66 -17.54 -2.30
N LEU A 98 -15.60 -16.78 -2.02
CA LEU A 98 -14.27 -17.04 -2.56
C LEU A 98 -13.80 -18.47 -2.23
N LYS A 99 -14.00 -18.92 -0.98
CA LYS A 99 -13.69 -20.29 -0.57
C LYS A 99 -14.40 -21.32 -1.45
N LYS A 100 -15.71 -21.16 -1.69
CA LYS A 100 -16.49 -22.08 -2.52
C LYS A 100 -15.93 -22.16 -3.93
N GLU A 101 -15.62 -21.03 -4.55
CA GLU A 101 -15.04 -20.98 -5.89
C GLU A 101 -13.68 -21.67 -5.96
N LEU A 102 -12.81 -21.43 -4.98
CA LEU A 102 -11.48 -22.04 -4.93
C LEU A 102 -11.53 -23.54 -4.65
N ILE A 103 -12.44 -24.01 -3.80
CA ILE A 103 -12.66 -25.45 -3.57
C ILE A 103 -13.15 -26.12 -4.85
N ALA A 104 -14.07 -25.50 -5.58
CA ALA A 104 -14.57 -26.03 -6.86
C ALA A 104 -13.44 -26.18 -7.90
N LYS A 105 -12.44 -25.29 -7.87
CA LYS A 105 -11.23 -25.35 -8.70
C LYS A 105 -10.13 -26.27 -8.16
N LYS A 106 -10.33 -26.90 -6.98
CA LYS A 106 -9.31 -27.67 -6.24
C LYS A 106 -8.07 -26.85 -5.85
N GLU A 107 -8.25 -25.55 -5.64
CA GLU A 107 -7.20 -24.59 -5.28
C GLU A 107 -7.21 -24.22 -3.78
N ALA A 108 -8.24 -24.65 -3.04
CA ALA A 108 -8.35 -24.44 -1.60
C ALA A 108 -8.94 -25.67 -0.90
N GLY A 109 -8.64 -25.81 0.39
CA GLY A 109 -9.22 -26.81 1.27
C GLY A 109 -10.16 -26.20 2.31
N ASP A 110 -10.63 -27.04 3.23
CA ASP A 110 -11.63 -26.66 4.23
C ASP A 110 -11.14 -25.59 5.24
N LEU A 111 -9.83 -25.42 5.40
CA LEU A 111 -9.24 -24.44 6.30
C LEU A 111 -9.16 -23.02 5.70
N PHE A 112 -9.39 -22.87 4.40
CA PHE A 112 -9.32 -21.57 3.74
C PHE A 112 -10.37 -20.61 4.31
N GLY A 113 -9.94 -19.41 4.70
CA GLY A 113 -10.81 -18.34 5.18
C GLY A 113 -11.45 -18.58 6.55
N VAL A 114 -11.02 -19.62 7.28
CA VAL A 114 -11.53 -19.91 8.63
C VAL A 114 -10.80 -19.03 9.65
N GLU A 115 -11.51 -18.07 10.25
CA GLU A 115 -10.98 -17.15 11.26
C GLU A 115 -10.55 -17.90 12.53
N ARG A 116 -9.44 -17.47 13.15
CA ARG A 116 -8.84 -18.17 14.31
C ARG A 116 -9.29 -17.61 15.66
N ASP A 117 -9.19 -16.30 15.85
CA ASP A 117 -9.17 -15.68 17.19
C ASP A 117 -9.86 -14.30 17.26
N GLY A 118 -10.66 -13.93 16.26
CA GLY A 118 -11.30 -12.61 16.21
C GLY A 118 -10.39 -11.49 15.72
N SER A 119 -9.13 -11.79 15.39
CA SER A 119 -8.16 -10.82 14.85
C SER A 119 -8.67 -10.14 13.58
N PHE A 120 -9.40 -10.85 12.71
CA PHE A 120 -9.97 -10.23 11.51
C PHE A 120 -10.98 -9.15 11.86
N THR A 121 -11.82 -9.40 12.87
CA THR A 121 -12.76 -8.40 13.40
C THR A 121 -12.03 -7.16 13.89
N GLY A 122 -10.90 -7.34 14.59
CA GLY A 122 -10.04 -6.25 15.07
C GLY A 122 -9.48 -5.41 13.93
N ILE A 123 -8.94 -6.05 12.88
CA ILE A 123 -8.42 -5.37 11.70
C ILE A 123 -9.51 -4.52 11.04
N ILE A 124 -10.66 -5.11 10.72
CA ILE A 124 -11.74 -4.41 10.01
C ILE A 124 -12.28 -3.24 10.83
N ARG A 125 -12.48 -3.40 12.14
CA ARG A 125 -12.92 -2.29 13.00
C ARG A 125 -11.87 -1.21 13.18
N GLY A 126 -10.59 -1.58 13.19
CA GLY A 126 -9.47 -0.65 13.30
C GLY A 126 -9.35 0.30 12.11
N LEU A 127 -9.80 -0.12 10.91
CA LEU A 127 -9.73 0.70 9.69
C LEU A 127 -10.55 1.99 9.76
N ASP A 128 -11.62 2.00 10.56
CA ASP A 128 -12.51 3.15 10.74
C ASP A 128 -12.40 3.76 12.14
N GLN A 129 -11.38 3.37 12.92
CA GLN A 129 -11.16 3.89 14.26
C GLN A 129 -10.76 5.37 14.23
N THR A 130 -11.24 6.12 15.23
CA THR A 130 -10.86 7.52 15.44
C THR A 130 -10.03 7.69 16.71
N PHE A 131 -9.02 8.54 16.67
CA PHE A 131 -8.26 9.03 17.83
C PHE A 131 -8.30 10.55 17.85
N ASP A 132 -8.61 11.16 19.00
CA ASP A 132 -8.78 12.62 19.13
C ASP A 132 -9.69 13.24 18.05
N ARG A 133 -10.82 12.58 17.79
CA ARG A 133 -11.84 12.95 16.77
C ARG A 133 -11.31 12.98 15.33
N LYS A 134 -10.14 12.39 15.06
CA LYS A 134 -9.58 12.22 13.72
C LYS A 134 -9.57 10.74 13.36
N GLU A 135 -9.97 10.40 12.14
CA GLU A 135 -9.81 9.05 11.60
C GLU A 135 -8.33 8.68 11.59
N LEU A 136 -8.02 7.47 12.08
CA LEU A 136 -6.66 6.93 12.07
C LEU A 136 -6.16 6.75 10.63
N TYR A 137 -7.05 6.35 9.73
CA TYR A 137 -6.80 6.16 8.30
C TYR A 137 -7.73 7.06 7.48
N PRO A 138 -7.35 8.31 7.21
CA PRO A 138 -8.27 9.31 6.66
C PRO A 138 -8.55 9.16 5.15
N THR A 139 -7.80 8.33 4.42
CA THR A 139 -7.90 8.20 2.95
C THR A 139 -8.17 6.76 2.51
N ILE A 140 -8.67 6.58 1.28
CA ILE A 140 -8.84 5.25 0.67
C ILE A 140 -7.50 4.52 0.63
N GLU A 141 -6.44 5.23 0.29
CA GLU A 141 -5.08 4.70 0.19
C GLU A 141 -4.61 4.19 1.55
N ASP A 142 -4.84 4.95 2.63
CA ASP A 142 -4.53 4.52 3.99
C ASP A 142 -5.29 3.26 4.37
N LYS A 143 -6.61 3.24 4.16
CA LYS A 143 -7.44 2.08 4.53
C LYS A 143 -7.09 0.85 3.72
N ALA A 144 -6.90 0.99 2.40
CA ALA A 144 -6.58 -0.11 1.51
C ALA A 144 -5.21 -0.72 1.82
N SER A 145 -4.18 0.12 2.00
CA SER A 145 -2.82 -0.35 2.32
C SER A 145 -2.76 -1.08 3.67
N HIS A 146 -3.43 -0.55 4.70
CA HIS A 146 -3.49 -1.19 6.01
C HIS A 146 -4.32 -2.46 6.02
N LEU A 147 -5.44 -2.49 5.29
CA LEU A 147 -6.24 -3.70 5.10
C LEU A 147 -5.39 -4.84 4.50
N LEU A 148 -4.65 -4.55 3.43
CA LEU A 148 -3.78 -5.53 2.78
C LEU A 148 -2.66 -5.98 3.73
N TYR A 149 -1.95 -5.04 4.35
CA TYR A 149 -0.81 -5.33 5.21
C TYR A 149 -1.21 -6.17 6.44
N LEU A 150 -2.18 -5.70 7.21
CA LEU A 150 -2.58 -6.34 8.47
C LEU A 150 -3.20 -7.71 8.23
N THR A 151 -4.05 -7.86 7.20
CA THR A 151 -4.66 -9.17 6.88
C THR A 151 -3.60 -10.19 6.45
N ILE A 152 -2.50 -9.76 5.84
CA ILE A 152 -1.39 -10.66 5.50
C ILE A 152 -0.54 -10.98 6.74
N LYS A 153 -0.16 -9.96 7.52
CA LYS A 153 0.80 -10.10 8.63
C LYS A 153 0.21 -10.72 9.88
N ASP A 154 -1.01 -10.34 10.23
CA ASP A 154 -1.62 -10.78 11.48
C ASP A 154 -2.24 -12.18 11.33
N HIS A 155 -2.23 -12.72 10.10
CA HIS A 155 -2.69 -14.07 9.76
C HIS A 155 -4.03 -14.46 10.42
N PRO A 156 -5.10 -13.66 10.23
CA PRO A 156 -6.34 -13.85 10.96
C PRO A 156 -7.10 -15.12 10.59
N PHE A 157 -6.79 -15.72 9.44
CA PHE A 157 -7.35 -16.98 8.97
C PHE A 157 -6.36 -18.14 9.12
N THR A 158 -6.91 -19.34 9.26
CA THR A 158 -6.13 -20.59 9.37
C THR A 158 -5.35 -20.87 8.08
N ASP A 159 -5.97 -20.66 6.92
CA ASP A 159 -5.32 -20.64 5.61
C ASP A 159 -5.96 -19.54 4.74
N GLY A 160 -5.23 -19.11 3.70
CA GLY A 160 -5.73 -18.20 2.70
C GLY A 160 -5.44 -16.72 2.96
N ASN A 161 -4.72 -16.35 4.03
CA ASN A 161 -4.48 -14.96 4.41
C ASN A 161 -4.07 -14.03 3.27
N LYS A 162 -3.08 -14.43 2.47
CA LYS A 162 -2.62 -13.66 1.30
C LYS A 162 -3.72 -13.49 0.24
N ARG A 163 -4.44 -14.58 -0.07
CA ARG A 163 -5.50 -14.59 -1.09
C ARG A 163 -6.72 -13.78 -0.63
N SER A 164 -7.15 -13.97 0.62
CA SER A 164 -8.22 -13.19 1.24
C SER A 164 -7.87 -11.71 1.32
N ALA A 165 -6.63 -11.37 1.73
CA ALA A 165 -6.17 -9.98 1.79
C ALA A 165 -6.17 -9.32 0.40
N SER A 166 -5.59 -9.97 -0.61
CA SER A 166 -5.57 -9.48 -1.99
C SER A 166 -6.98 -9.30 -2.55
N PHE A 167 -7.88 -10.25 -2.29
CA PHE A 167 -9.28 -10.13 -2.71
C PHE A 167 -9.98 -8.95 -2.03
N LEU A 168 -9.89 -8.84 -0.70
CA LEU A 168 -10.50 -7.76 0.07
C LEU A 168 -9.95 -6.39 -0.33
N PHE A 169 -8.66 -6.31 -0.64
CA PHE A 169 -8.01 -5.11 -1.14
C PHE A 169 -8.61 -4.65 -2.47
N VAL A 170 -8.68 -5.53 -3.47
CA VAL A 170 -9.30 -5.21 -4.77
C VAL A 170 -10.77 -4.87 -4.60
N PHE A 171 -11.48 -5.64 -3.78
CA PHE A 171 -12.88 -5.41 -3.48
C PHE A 171 -13.14 -4.04 -2.85
N PHE A 172 -12.31 -3.64 -1.88
CA PHE A 172 -12.41 -2.34 -1.21
C PHE A 172 -12.14 -1.18 -2.18
N LEU A 173 -11.13 -1.33 -3.05
CA LEU A 173 -10.85 -0.34 -4.10
C LEU A 173 -12.01 -0.22 -5.09
N ASP A 174 -12.59 -1.34 -5.52
CA ASP A 174 -13.73 -1.35 -6.44
C ASP A 174 -14.94 -0.63 -5.84
N ARG A 175 -15.34 -1.00 -4.62
CA ARG A 175 -16.49 -0.38 -3.93
C ARG A 175 -16.27 1.08 -3.55
N SER A 176 -15.02 1.50 -3.41
CA SER A 176 -14.67 2.89 -3.18
C SER A 176 -14.53 3.70 -4.48
N GLY A 177 -14.79 3.10 -5.66
CA GLY A 177 -14.62 3.76 -6.96
C GLY A 177 -13.16 4.14 -7.25
N TYR A 178 -12.23 3.38 -6.69
CA TYR A 178 -10.79 3.66 -6.68
C TYR A 178 -9.94 2.57 -7.35
N LEU A 179 -10.54 1.53 -7.93
CA LEU A 179 -9.79 0.46 -8.59
C LEU A 179 -9.15 0.88 -9.92
N PHE A 180 -9.75 1.83 -10.62
CA PHE A 180 -9.35 2.21 -11.97
C PHE A 180 -8.74 3.62 -12.03
N LYS A 181 -7.77 3.78 -12.93
CA LYS A 181 -7.22 5.06 -13.36
C LYS A 181 -8.25 5.80 -14.22
N LYS A 182 -8.02 7.10 -14.47
CA LYS A 182 -8.86 7.87 -15.41
C LYS A 182 -8.82 7.32 -16.83
N SER A 183 -7.76 6.62 -17.21
CA SER A 183 -7.62 5.92 -18.50
C SER A 183 -8.51 4.69 -18.64
N GLY A 184 -9.11 4.20 -17.53
CA GLY A 184 -9.86 2.94 -17.50
C GLY A 184 -8.98 1.71 -17.18
N GLU A 185 -7.67 1.87 -17.08
CA GLU A 185 -6.77 0.80 -16.65
C GLU A 185 -6.88 0.55 -15.14
N ARG A 186 -6.70 -0.70 -14.69
CA ARG A 186 -6.60 -1.00 -13.26
C ARG A 186 -5.34 -0.34 -12.70
N LYS A 187 -5.47 0.25 -11.51
CA LYS A 187 -4.33 0.85 -10.80
C LYS A 187 -3.25 -0.17 -10.43
N ILE A 188 -3.68 -1.41 -10.21
CA ILE A 188 -2.80 -2.54 -9.90
C ILE A 188 -3.26 -3.77 -10.67
N ASN A 189 -2.32 -4.39 -11.38
CA ASN A 189 -2.54 -5.65 -12.08
C ASN A 189 -2.35 -6.86 -11.14
N ASP A 190 -2.75 -8.04 -11.59
CA ASP A 190 -2.79 -9.23 -10.72
C ASP A 190 -1.38 -9.74 -10.34
N ASN A 191 -0.40 -9.60 -11.23
CA ASN A 191 1.00 -9.99 -10.96
C ASN A 191 1.64 -9.06 -9.92
N ALA A 192 1.44 -7.75 -10.06
CA ALA A 192 1.90 -6.74 -9.12
C ALA A 192 1.29 -6.95 -7.73
N LEU A 193 -0.02 -7.22 -7.65
CA LEU A 193 -0.68 -7.53 -6.39
C LEU A 193 -0.14 -8.82 -5.75
N THR A 194 0.14 -9.84 -6.56
CA THR A 194 0.73 -11.10 -6.07
C THR A 194 2.12 -10.85 -5.49
N ALA A 195 2.98 -10.12 -6.20
CA ALA A 195 4.31 -9.75 -5.72
C ALA A 195 4.23 -8.95 -4.41
N LEU A 196 3.35 -7.94 -4.32
CA LEU A 196 3.13 -7.19 -3.08
C LEU A 196 2.69 -8.08 -1.92
N ALA A 197 1.75 -8.99 -2.16
CA ALA A 197 1.26 -9.87 -1.11
C ALA A 197 2.36 -10.79 -0.54
N LEU A 198 3.27 -11.25 -1.41
CA LEU A 198 4.44 -12.04 -0.98
C LEU A 198 5.49 -11.18 -0.27
N LEU A 199 5.77 -9.97 -0.78
CA LEU A 199 6.69 -9.04 -0.14
C LEU A 199 6.24 -8.66 1.28
N ILE A 200 4.95 -8.37 1.46
CA ILE A 200 4.37 -8.10 2.77
C ILE A 200 4.48 -9.33 3.67
N ALA A 201 4.19 -10.52 3.16
CA ALA A 201 4.32 -11.74 3.96
C ALA A 201 5.77 -11.93 4.47
N GLU A 202 6.74 -11.67 3.61
CA GLU A 202 8.17 -11.86 3.88
C GLU A 202 8.88 -10.70 4.60
N SER A 203 8.24 -9.54 4.73
CA SER A 203 8.87 -8.33 5.33
C SER A 203 9.17 -8.49 6.81
N ASP A 204 10.07 -7.69 7.38
CA ASP A 204 10.15 -7.57 8.84
C ASP A 204 8.95 -6.70 9.33
N PRO A 205 8.38 -6.94 10.52
CA PRO A 205 7.44 -6.01 11.13
C PRO A 205 7.96 -4.56 11.22
N LYS A 206 9.28 -4.36 11.34
CA LYS A 206 9.91 -3.03 11.32
C LYS A 206 9.72 -2.29 9.99
N ASP A 207 9.55 -3.02 8.89
CA ASP A 207 9.38 -2.47 7.55
C ASP A 207 7.92 -2.10 7.23
N LYS A 208 7.01 -2.18 8.23
CA LYS A 208 5.58 -1.89 8.05
C LYS A 208 5.34 -0.59 7.31
N GLU A 209 5.91 0.51 7.79
CA GLU A 209 5.68 1.84 7.21
C GLU A 209 6.17 1.93 5.77
N VAL A 210 7.27 1.25 5.44
CA VAL A 210 7.79 1.16 4.06
C VAL A 210 6.80 0.41 3.17
N MET A 211 6.29 -0.75 3.62
CA MET A 211 5.31 -1.53 2.86
C MET A 211 4.01 -0.76 2.62
N ILE A 212 3.51 -0.08 3.65
CA ILE A 212 2.32 0.78 3.54
C ILE A 212 2.54 1.88 2.50
N LYS A 213 3.68 2.58 2.54
CA LYS A 213 4.03 3.63 1.57
C LYS A 213 4.09 3.09 0.14
N ILE A 214 4.72 1.94 -0.09
CA ILE A 214 4.79 1.29 -1.41
C ILE A 214 3.38 1.02 -1.93
N VAL A 215 2.53 0.38 -1.13
CA VAL A 215 1.14 0.05 -1.55
C VAL A 215 0.35 1.33 -1.85
N LYS A 216 0.45 2.35 -0.98
CA LYS A 216 -0.24 3.65 -1.17
C LYS A 216 0.17 4.31 -2.49
N ASN A 217 1.46 4.38 -2.79
CA ASN A 217 1.95 5.03 -3.99
C ASN A 217 1.43 4.35 -5.26
N LEU A 218 1.45 3.01 -5.30
CA LEU A 218 0.99 2.24 -6.46
C LEU A 218 -0.50 2.46 -6.78
N ILE A 219 -1.33 2.69 -5.76
CA ILE A 219 -2.76 2.97 -5.95
C ILE A 219 -3.10 4.46 -6.00
N SER A 220 -2.13 5.35 -5.81
CA SER A 220 -2.39 6.81 -5.88
C SER A 220 -2.45 7.29 -7.34
N GLU A 221 -1.73 6.63 -8.25
CA GLU A 221 -1.67 6.97 -9.69
C GLU A 221 -2.89 6.53 -10.50
#